data_AF-A0A812M6F3-F1
#
_entry.id   AF-A0A812M6F3-F1
#
_cell.length_a   1.000
_cell.length_b   1.000
_cell.length_c   1.000
_cell.angle_alpha   90.00
_cell.angle_beta   90.00
_cell.angle_gamma   90.00
#
_symmetry.space_group_name_H-M   'P 1'
#
loop_
_entity.id
_entity.type
_entity.pdbx_description
1 polymer ?
#
loop_
_entity_poly.entity_id
_entity_poly.type
_entity_poly.pdbx_seq_one_letter_code
_entity_poly.pdbx_strand_id
1 'polypeptide(L)'
;MSDGCDALWDVSLHDLRAVYDPEMHLSMLRDSRRHQFYDQCLAKHVSELRGKVVIDVGAGTGILSALAVRGGAAQVHAVEALPELCKLIPKVLAGALPKEE
;
A
#
# COMPACT_ATOMS: atom_id res chain seq x y z
N MET A 1 -36.18 -12.42 4.22
CA MET A 1 -35.41 -12.88 3.06
C MET A 1 -34.02 -12.24 3.15
N SER A 2 -33.14 -12.81 3.96
CA SER A 2 -31.74 -12.34 4.12
C SER A 2 -30.80 -13.53 4.33
N ASP A 3 -31.17 -14.69 3.77
CA ASP A 3 -30.39 -15.91 3.93
C ASP A 3 -29.70 -16.20 2.59
N GLY A 4 -28.40 -15.90 2.50
CA GLY A 4 -27.58 -16.36 1.39
C GLY A 4 -26.37 -15.51 0.99
N CYS A 5 -26.29 -14.24 1.41
CA CYS A 5 -25.19 -13.35 0.97
C CYS A 5 -23.97 -13.34 1.92
N ASP A 6 -24.17 -13.65 3.20
CA ASP A 6 -23.14 -13.43 4.23
C ASP A 6 -22.00 -14.46 4.18
N ALA A 7 -22.26 -15.67 3.68
CA ALA A 7 -21.24 -16.71 3.53
C ALA A 7 -20.18 -16.39 2.45
N LEU A 8 -20.46 -15.45 1.53
CA LEU A 8 -19.53 -15.09 0.44
C LEU A 8 -18.28 -14.36 0.96
N TRP A 9 -18.38 -13.70 2.12
CA TRP A 9 -17.32 -12.90 2.74
C TRP A 9 -16.96 -13.38 4.14
N ASP A 10 -17.31 -14.61 4.49
CA ASP A 10 -16.97 -15.23 5.79
C ASP A 10 -15.49 -15.65 5.82
N VAL A 11 -14.63 -14.64 5.77
CA VAL A 11 -13.18 -14.76 5.89
C VAL A 11 -12.76 -13.97 7.12
N SER A 12 -12.22 -14.67 8.12
CA SER A 12 -11.77 -14.03 9.35
C SER A 12 -10.36 -13.44 9.19
N LEU A 13 -9.99 -12.54 10.10
CA LEU A 13 -8.60 -12.08 10.24
C LEU A 13 -7.63 -13.25 10.50
N HIS A 14 -8.11 -14.36 11.08
CA HIS A 14 -7.29 -15.56 11.27
C HIS A 14 -7.00 -16.24 9.93
N ASP A 15 -8.00 -16.36 9.05
CA ASP A 15 -7.85 -16.96 7.72
C ASP A 15 -6.90 -16.13 6.84
N LEU A 16 -7.02 -14.80 6.88
CA LEU A 16 -6.11 -13.90 6.18
C LEU A 16 -4.67 -14.01 6.70
N ARG A 17 -4.48 -14.11 8.03
CA ARG A 17 -3.15 -14.29 8.63
C ARG A 17 -2.54 -15.65 8.31
N ALA A 18 -3.35 -16.68 8.13
CA ALA A 18 -2.87 -18.02 7.78
C ALA A 18 -2.28 -18.08 6.35
N VAL A 19 -2.77 -17.25 5.43
CA VAL A 19 -2.23 -17.13 4.06
C VAL A 19 -1.22 -16.00 3.91
N TYR A 20 -1.24 -15.02 4.81
CA TYR A 20 -0.31 -13.90 4.79
C TYR A 20 1.03 -14.27 5.45
N ASP A 21 2.02 -14.53 4.61
CA ASP A 21 3.37 -14.86 5.02
C ASP A 21 4.28 -13.61 5.05
N PRO A 22 4.87 -13.22 6.19
CA PRO A 22 5.86 -12.15 6.28
C PRO A 22 7.04 -12.31 5.30
N GLU A 23 7.45 -13.54 5.00
CA GLU A 23 8.52 -13.82 4.04
C GLU A 23 8.09 -13.49 2.61
N MET A 24 6.84 -13.80 2.26
CA MET A 24 6.23 -13.36 1.01
C MET A 24 6.25 -11.83 0.89
N HIS A 25 5.86 -11.10 1.94
CA HIS A 25 5.91 -9.63 1.90
C HIS A 25 7.33 -9.09 1.76
N LEU A 26 8.29 -9.71 2.44
CA LEU A 26 9.69 -9.33 2.32
C LEU A 26 10.24 -9.61 0.91
N SER A 27 9.82 -10.72 0.28
CA SER A 27 10.15 -11.02 -1.12
C SER A 27 9.59 -9.95 -2.06
N MET A 28 8.34 -9.51 -1.84
CA MET A 28 7.74 -8.42 -2.59
C MET A 28 8.52 -7.10 -2.39
N LEU A 29 9.03 -6.83 -1.19
CA LEU A 29 9.87 -5.67 -0.90
C LEU A 29 11.29 -5.77 -1.47
N ARG A 30 11.79 -6.97 -1.76
CA ARG A 30 13.11 -7.16 -2.39
C ARG A 30 13.04 -7.25 -3.91
N ASP A 31 11.84 -7.39 -4.46
CA ASP A 31 11.61 -7.35 -5.90
C ASP A 31 11.77 -5.93 -6.45
N SER A 32 12.99 -5.63 -6.89
CA SER A 32 13.37 -4.35 -7.48
C SER A 32 12.67 -4.06 -8.82
N ARG A 33 12.36 -5.09 -9.61
CA ARG A 33 11.67 -4.91 -10.91
C ARG A 33 10.25 -4.44 -10.68
N ARG A 34 9.55 -5.04 -9.71
CA ARG A 34 8.21 -4.63 -9.30
C ARG A 34 8.20 -3.18 -8.87
N HIS A 35 9.13 -2.77 -8.02
CA HIS A 35 9.18 -1.39 -7.51
C HIS A 35 9.49 -0.39 -8.61
N GLN A 36 10.46 -0.72 -9.47
CA GLN A 36 10.84 0.13 -10.59
C GLN A 36 9.68 0.31 -11.59
N PHE A 37 8.91 -0.74 -11.83
CA PHE A 37 7.70 -0.65 -12.67
C PHE A 37 6.67 0.32 -12.09
N TYR A 38 6.32 0.18 -10.81
CA TYR A 38 5.36 1.10 -10.17
C TYR A 38 5.87 2.54 -10.13
N ASP A 39 7.14 2.74 -9.81
CA ASP A 39 7.75 4.06 -9.80
C ASP A 39 7.69 4.73 -11.17
N GLN A 40 8.09 4.02 -12.22
CA GLN A 40 8.00 4.53 -13.60
C GLN A 40 6.57 4.81 -14.04
N CYS A 41 5.62 3.96 -13.65
CA CYS A 41 4.21 4.15 -13.99
C CYS A 41 3.66 5.42 -13.32
N LEU A 42 3.91 5.60 -12.02
CA LEU A 42 3.47 6.78 -11.26
C LEU A 42 4.17 8.05 -11.73
N ALA A 43 5.47 7.98 -12.05
CA ALA A 43 6.23 9.11 -12.58
C ALA A 43 5.67 9.59 -13.94
N LYS A 44 5.26 8.66 -14.82
CA LYS A 44 4.62 9.01 -16.11
C LYS A 44 3.28 9.72 -15.95
N HIS A 45 2.57 9.49 -14.84
CA HIS A 45 1.27 10.06 -14.55
C HIS A 45 1.32 11.04 -13.37
N VAL A 46 2.47 11.68 -13.12
CA VAL A 46 2.66 12.56 -11.96
C VAL A 46 1.68 13.73 -11.94
N SER A 47 1.23 14.21 -13.10
CA SER A 47 0.18 15.24 -13.22
C SER A 47 -1.17 14.78 -12.70
N GLU A 48 -1.45 13.48 -12.72
CA GLU A 48 -2.68 12.88 -12.18
C GLU A 48 -2.58 12.65 -10.67
N LEU A 49 -1.38 12.66 -10.10
CA LEU A 49 -1.15 12.53 -8.67
C LEU A 49 -1.09 13.89 -7.98
N ARG A 50 -0.43 14.88 -8.60
CA ARG A 50 -0.12 16.16 -7.98
C ARG A 50 -1.36 16.90 -7.50
N GLY A 51 -1.40 17.21 -6.21
CA GLY A 51 -2.51 17.92 -5.58
C GLY A 51 -3.80 17.11 -5.45
N LYS A 52 -3.79 15.81 -5.76
CA LYS A 52 -4.96 14.92 -5.65
C LYS A 52 -4.98 14.15 -4.33
N VAL A 53 -6.16 13.63 -4.01
CA VAL A 53 -6.36 12.64 -2.95
C VAL A 53 -6.24 11.25 -3.57
N VAL A 54 -5.38 10.41 -3.01
CA VAL A 54 -5.09 9.05 -3.50
C VAL A 54 -5.54 8.03 -2.45
N ILE A 55 -6.03 6.87 -2.89
CA ILE A 55 -6.27 5.70 -2.04
C ILE A 55 -5.37 4.55 -2.49
N ASP A 56 -4.67 3.92 -1.54
CA ASP A 56 -3.82 2.74 -1.74
C ASP A 56 -4.49 1.57 -1.01
N VAL A 57 -5.06 0.63 -1.77
CA VAL A 57 -5.85 -0.49 -1.24
C VAL A 57 -4.97 -1.74 -1.15
N GLY A 58 -4.85 -2.30 0.05
CA GLY A 58 -3.85 -3.34 0.32
C GLY A 58 -2.46 -2.75 0.42
N ALA A 59 -2.33 -1.63 1.15
CA ALA A 59 -1.12 -0.84 1.19
C ALA A 59 0.09 -1.61 1.74
N GLY A 60 -0.14 -2.66 2.54
CA GLY A 60 0.91 -3.43 3.21
C GLY A 60 1.80 -2.49 4.03
N THR A 61 3.08 -2.44 3.67
CA THR A 61 4.05 -1.52 4.30
C THR A 61 4.01 -0.09 3.76
N GLY A 62 3.12 0.23 2.82
CA GLY A 62 2.89 1.57 2.29
C GLY A 62 3.91 2.04 1.25
N ILE A 63 4.58 1.13 0.54
CA ILE A 63 5.59 1.53 -0.46
C ILE A 63 4.97 2.31 -1.63
N LEU A 64 3.79 1.91 -2.11
CA LEU A 64 3.10 2.63 -3.18
C LEU A 64 2.50 3.94 -2.69
N SER A 65 1.93 3.95 -1.48
CA SER A 65 1.57 5.19 -0.78
C SER A 65 2.74 6.19 -0.74
N ALA A 66 3.96 5.72 -0.44
CA ALA A 66 5.16 6.53 -0.40
C ALA A 66 5.53 7.10 -1.79
N LEU A 67 5.39 6.31 -2.86
CA LEU A 67 5.58 6.78 -4.22
C LEU A 67 4.53 7.83 -4.63
N ALA A 68 3.27 7.68 -4.20
CA ALA A 68 2.22 8.66 -4.44
C ALA A 68 2.51 9.99 -3.73
N VAL A 69 2.97 9.94 -2.47
CA VAL A 69 3.45 11.13 -1.73
C VAL A 69 4.59 11.81 -2.48
N ARG A 70 5.60 11.05 -2.92
CA ARG A 70 6.73 11.58 -3.71
C ARG A 70 6.28 12.19 -5.05
N GLY A 71 5.22 11.65 -5.65
CA GLY A 71 4.56 12.20 -6.83
C GLY A 71 3.78 13.51 -6.59
N GLY A 72 3.68 13.95 -5.33
CA GLY A 72 3.02 15.21 -4.95
C GLY A 72 1.53 15.08 -4.67
N ALA A 73 1.03 13.88 -4.33
CA ALA A 73 -0.33 13.73 -3.81
C ALA A 73 -0.56 14.65 -2.61
N ALA A 74 -1.71 15.33 -2.56
CA ALA A 74 -2.09 16.19 -1.44
C ALA A 74 -2.41 15.38 -0.18
N GLN A 75 -3.01 14.20 -0.37
CA GLN A 75 -3.36 13.28 0.69
C GLN A 75 -3.34 11.84 0.16
N VAL A 76 -2.90 10.90 0.98
CA VAL A 76 -2.92 9.46 0.67
C VAL A 76 -3.63 8.71 1.79
N HIS A 77 -4.67 7.96 1.44
CA HIS A 77 -5.33 7.01 2.32
C HIS A 77 -4.76 5.62 2.08
N ALA A 78 -3.86 5.17 2.97
CA ALA A 78 -3.33 3.81 2.95
C ALA A 78 -4.29 2.88 3.70
N VAL A 79 -4.93 1.95 2.99
CA VAL A 79 -5.89 0.99 3.55
C VAL A 79 -5.24 -0.39 3.59
N GLU A 80 -5.12 -0.95 4.79
CA GLU A 80 -4.50 -2.25 5.02
C GLU A 80 -5.26 -2.99 6.13
N ALA A 81 -5.52 -4.29 5.90
CA ALA A 81 -6.29 -5.14 6.80
C ALA A 81 -5.45 -5.65 7.98
N LEU A 82 -4.12 -5.69 7.85
CA LEU A 82 -3.20 -6.20 8.86
C LEU A 82 -2.56 -5.07 9.68
N PRO A 83 -2.97 -4.87 10.95
CA PRO A 83 -2.48 -3.75 11.77
C PRO A 83 -0.97 -3.73 11.97
N GLU A 84 -0.32 -4.89 11.96
CA GLU A 84 1.14 -5.00 12.13
C GLU A 84 1.91 -4.39 10.95
N LEU A 85 1.36 -4.44 9.73
CA LEU A 85 1.97 -3.79 8.58
C LEU A 85 1.74 -2.29 8.59
N CYS A 86 0.55 -1.84 9.02
CA CYS A 86 0.25 -0.42 9.16
C CYS A 86 1.29 0.31 10.02
N LYS A 87 1.80 -0.35 11.07
CA LYS A 87 2.85 0.19 11.94
C LYS A 87 4.17 0.46 11.22
N LEU A 88 4.42 -0.18 10.07
CA LEU A 88 5.63 0.01 9.27
C LEU A 88 5.51 1.16 8.26
N ILE A 89 4.29 1.64 7.97
CA ILE A 89 4.05 2.72 7.01
C ILE A 89 4.86 3.99 7.35
N PRO A 90 4.88 4.50 8.60
CA PRO A 90 5.68 5.68 8.93
C PRO A 90 7.18 5.50 8.62
N LYS A 91 7.71 4.29 8.84
CA LYS A 91 9.12 3.98 8.55
C LYS A 91 9.41 4.01 7.06
N VAL A 92 8.51 3.50 6.22
CA VAL A 92 8.66 3.54 4.75
C VAL A 92 8.47 4.96 4.22
N LEU A 93 7.47 5.70 4.72
CA LEU A 93 7.20 7.08 4.32
C LEU A 93 8.38 8.01 4.61
N ALA A 94 9.08 7.82 5.73
CA ALA A 94 10.28 8.59 6.07
C ALA A 94 11.36 8.51 4.98
N GLY A 95 11.40 7.43 4.18
CA GLY A 95 12.31 7.29 3.05
C GLY A 95 11.84 7.94 1.74
N ALA A 96 10.58 8.34 1.64
CA ALA A 96 10.00 8.93 0.43
C ALA A 96 9.86 10.45 0.49
N LEU A 97 9.90 11.04 1.69
CA LEU A 97 9.91 12.49 1.84
C LEU A 97 11.26 13.04 1.35
N PRO A 98 11.27 14.16 0.60
CA PRO A 98 12.51 14.85 0.30
C PRO A 98 13.19 15.19 1.62
N LYS A 99 14.50 14.94 1.71
CA LYS A 99 15.29 15.48 2.82
C LYS A 99 15.22 17.00 2.70
N GLU A 100 14.77 17.69 3.75
CA GLU A 100 14.91 19.14 3.81
C GLU A 100 16.40 19.48 3.64
N GLU A 101 16.70 20.41 2.74
CA GLU A 101 18.04 20.98 2.52
C GLU A 101 18.42 21.96 3.64
#